data_AF-A0A0Q7UZE7-F1
#
_entry.id   AF-A0A0Q7UZE7-F1
#
_cell.length_a   1.000
_cell.length_b   1.000
_cell.length_c   1.000
_cell.angle_alpha   90.00
_cell.angle_beta   90.00
_cell.angle_gamma   90.00
#
_symmetry.space_group_name_H-M   'P 1'
#
loop_
_entity.id
_entity.type
_entity.pdbx_description
1 polymer ?
#
loop_
_entity_poly.entity_id
_entity_poly.type
_entity_poly.pdbx_seq_one_letter_code
_entity_poly.pdbx_strand_id
1 'polypeptide(L)'
;MPQAEQLVANPTYMADIRYFFDTIDIQHMAAKNIDLGSYAGVKKNALAIYAHTTQPGGDMPPEPDRKWSAERSQTFRNWIVAGYPMGTAVAPTIAALAAAAPAERIRKNVATLSPAEIEQLKTAFTGVMARDASDPTSYAALAGVHGLPQTWCLHHEDRFNPWHRVYLKAFEDALRSVPGCQDVTVPYWDISTPVPDLLKQPPFDSYVVAADLGPPYGAGYRTIRNDQAGINAGLARYSVLQHINSALVQTLWGVSGVSGMQDDFIAAHDGGHMSIGPTMADQNVASFDPIFWFFHCNLDRLWLRWQVNDSATTLTGFTSTLEGNTGWLSAPFNALPPFDTTADQTIAFGIGYEEPAMAAEATLVNKLGSIAAARAFVIPPAAKVSVMVKNIDRLNIPGSFEVNLLADGEVVATRAFFQPNAPRDCENCRKLALVNVNFQLDADRITGRKLTVEVAVPGHEEIGARFPLSALGNPTINARLLLEDA
;
A
#
# COMPACT_ATOMS: atom_id res chain seq x y z
N MET A 1 18.27 -5.55 32.89
CA MET A 1 19.16 -4.41 32.62
C MET A 1 18.96 -4.03 31.17
N PRO A 2 18.92 -2.74 30.79
CA PRO A 2 18.92 -2.38 29.38
C PRO A 2 20.19 -2.98 28.75
N GLN A 3 20.06 -3.58 27.57
CA GLN A 3 21.21 -4.09 26.82
C GLN A 3 22.16 -2.90 26.57
N ALA A 4 23.46 -3.07 26.87
CA ALA A 4 24.44 -2.03 26.63
C ALA A 4 24.44 -1.68 25.14
N GLU A 5 24.37 -0.37 24.83
CA GLU A 5 24.37 0.08 23.44
C GLU A 5 25.70 -0.25 22.78
N GLN A 6 25.65 -0.95 21.65
CA GLN A 6 26.85 -1.35 20.92
C GLN A 6 27.24 -0.28 19.91
N LEU A 7 28.53 0.07 19.88
CA LEU A 7 29.09 0.94 18.84
C LEU A 7 28.96 0.27 17.46
N VAL A 8 28.41 1.00 16.49
CA VAL A 8 28.31 0.58 15.09
C VAL A 8 29.36 1.34 14.27
N ALA A 9 30.26 0.60 13.62
CA ALA A 9 31.38 1.18 12.87
C ALA A 9 30.92 1.83 11.55
N ASN A 10 30.01 1.17 10.83
CA ASN A 10 29.49 1.62 9.52
C ASN A 10 27.96 1.73 9.55
N PRO A 11 27.40 2.66 10.34
CA PRO A 11 25.96 2.77 10.51
C PRO A 11 25.28 3.34 9.26
N THR A 12 24.03 2.94 9.03
CA THR A 12 23.14 3.51 8.02
C THR A 12 21.90 4.11 8.66
N TYR A 13 21.20 4.99 7.93
CA TYR A 13 19.99 5.61 8.47
C TYR A 13 18.88 4.59 8.74
N MET A 14 18.60 3.71 7.78
CA MET A 14 17.50 2.75 7.87
C MET A 14 17.75 1.62 8.87
N ALA A 15 19.02 1.22 9.05
CA ALA A 15 19.36 0.16 9.99
C ALA A 15 19.60 0.65 11.43
N ASP A 16 20.14 1.86 11.60
CA ASP A 16 20.69 2.28 12.90
C ASP A 16 20.12 3.63 13.36
N ILE A 17 20.30 4.69 12.56
CA ILE A 17 20.15 6.08 13.05
C ILE A 17 18.69 6.46 13.30
N ARG A 18 17.74 5.98 12.48
CA ARG A 18 16.31 6.30 12.64
C ARG A 18 15.73 5.85 13.99
N TYR A 19 16.38 4.90 14.66
CA TYR A 19 15.97 4.38 15.96
C TYR A 19 16.53 5.16 17.16
N PHE A 20 17.37 6.18 16.93
CA PHE A 20 17.97 6.96 18.00
C PHE A 20 17.03 8.01 18.59
N PHE A 21 15.92 8.30 17.90
CA PHE A 21 14.99 9.36 18.23
C PHE A 21 13.60 8.78 18.46
N ASP A 22 13.05 9.00 19.64
CA ASP A 22 11.65 8.69 19.91
C ASP A 22 10.74 9.93 19.76
N THR A 23 9.47 9.76 20.09
CA THR A 23 8.47 10.83 20.00
C THR A 23 8.81 12.03 20.90
N ILE A 24 9.40 11.82 22.08
CA ILE A 24 9.77 12.90 23.01
C ILE A 24 10.94 13.68 22.43
N ASP A 25 11.92 12.97 21.88
CA ASP A 25 13.09 13.56 21.22
C ASP A 25 12.64 14.45 20.04
N ILE A 26 11.78 13.91 19.18
CA ILE A 26 11.25 14.61 18.00
C ILE A 26 10.48 15.88 18.42
N GLN A 27 9.60 15.79 19.40
CA GLN A 27 8.83 16.95 19.88
C GLN A 27 9.73 18.03 20.50
N HIS A 28 10.72 17.61 21.30
CA HIS A 28 11.67 18.53 21.92
C HIS A 28 12.46 19.33 20.88
N MET A 29 12.91 18.69 19.80
CA MET A 29 13.73 19.33 18.77
C MET A 29 12.92 20.05 17.71
N ALA A 30 11.68 19.65 17.46
CA ALA A 30 10.76 20.39 16.61
C ALA A 30 10.55 21.84 17.12
N ALA A 31 10.49 22.03 18.45
CA ALA A 31 10.43 23.37 19.05
C ALA A 31 11.69 24.23 18.76
N LYS A 32 12.80 23.60 18.37
CA LYS A 32 14.06 24.23 17.96
C LYS A 32 14.24 24.25 16.45
N ASN A 33 13.17 23.95 15.68
CA ASN A 33 13.17 23.86 14.23
C ASN A 33 14.14 22.80 13.67
N ILE A 34 14.38 21.73 14.43
CA ILE A 34 15.20 20.59 14.04
C ILE A 34 14.29 19.37 13.84
N ASP A 35 14.15 18.93 12.59
CA ASP A 35 13.38 17.74 12.23
C ASP A 35 14.21 16.47 12.46
N LEU A 36 13.72 15.62 13.37
CA LEU A 36 14.29 14.30 13.67
C LEU A 36 13.45 13.14 13.10
N GLY A 37 12.27 13.45 12.57
CA GLY A 37 11.31 12.44 12.08
C GLY A 37 11.61 11.95 10.67
N SER A 38 12.48 12.64 9.91
CA SER A 38 12.81 12.30 8.53
C SER A 38 14.31 12.18 8.28
N TYR A 39 14.72 11.37 7.30
CA TYR A 39 16.11 11.30 6.85
C TYR A 39 16.65 12.68 6.46
N ALA A 40 15.88 13.44 5.68
CA ALA A 40 16.27 14.76 5.21
C ALA A 40 16.49 15.73 6.38
N GLY A 41 15.61 15.71 7.38
CA GLY A 41 15.71 16.50 8.60
C GLY A 41 16.95 16.15 9.42
N VAL A 42 17.16 14.86 9.70
CA VAL A 42 18.30 14.37 10.49
C VAL A 42 19.61 14.69 9.77
N LYS A 43 19.69 14.45 8.45
CA LYS A 43 20.87 14.76 7.63
C LYS A 43 21.18 16.26 7.63
N LYS A 44 20.17 17.10 7.39
CA LYS A 44 20.33 18.57 7.35
C LYS A 44 20.84 19.12 8.68
N ASN A 45 20.37 18.56 9.79
CA ASN A 45 20.66 19.06 11.14
C ASN A 45 21.73 18.24 11.87
N ALA A 46 22.42 17.30 11.22
CA ALA A 46 23.24 16.29 11.90
C ALA A 46 24.29 16.88 12.86
N LEU A 47 24.99 17.94 12.47
CA LEU A 47 25.98 18.57 13.36
C LEU A 47 25.34 19.25 14.58
N ALA A 48 24.17 19.87 14.40
CA ALA A 48 23.41 20.46 15.50
C ALA A 48 22.91 19.37 16.45
N ILE A 49 22.32 18.29 15.90
CA ILE A 49 21.86 17.13 16.67
C ILE A 49 23.00 16.57 17.51
N TYR A 50 24.17 16.33 16.90
CA TYR A 50 25.35 15.82 17.59
C TYR A 50 25.80 16.75 18.72
N ALA A 51 25.76 18.07 18.52
CA ALA A 51 26.09 19.04 19.57
C ALA A 51 25.07 19.02 20.72
N HIS A 52 23.78 18.85 20.42
CA HIS A 52 22.71 18.77 21.42
C HIS A 52 22.69 17.45 22.20
N THR A 53 23.24 16.37 21.66
CA THR A 53 23.24 15.05 22.32
C THR A 53 24.55 14.69 23.02
N THR A 54 25.67 15.30 22.63
CA THR A 54 27.00 14.95 23.18
C THR A 54 27.25 15.57 24.56
N GLN A 55 27.69 14.75 25.52
CA GLN A 55 28.05 15.19 26.88
C GLN A 55 29.40 15.93 26.91
N PRO A 56 29.63 16.84 27.88
CA PRO A 56 28.79 17.18 29.05
C PRO A 56 27.76 18.30 28.80
N GLY A 57 27.69 18.87 27.60
CA GLY A 57 26.86 20.04 27.27
C GLY A 57 25.52 19.73 26.60
N GLY A 58 25.23 18.46 26.33
CA GLY A 58 24.04 18.03 25.60
C GLY A 58 22.75 18.23 26.38
N ASP A 59 21.83 19.02 25.83
CA ASP A 59 20.50 19.26 26.36
C ASP A 59 19.46 18.23 25.87
N MET A 60 19.87 17.26 25.04
CA MET A 60 19.01 16.23 24.45
C MET A 60 19.50 14.78 24.70
N PRO A 61 18.60 13.78 24.90
CA PRO A 61 17.19 13.91 25.26
C PRO A 61 16.98 14.79 26.51
N PRO A 62 15.82 15.45 26.68
CA PRO A 62 15.62 16.37 27.80
C PRO A 62 15.70 15.65 29.16
N GLU A 63 15.38 14.35 29.22
CA GLU A 63 15.47 13.56 30.45
C GLU A 63 16.92 13.17 30.80
N PRO A 64 17.38 13.38 32.05
CA PRO A 64 18.77 13.10 32.46
C PRO A 64 19.19 11.63 32.36
N ASP A 65 18.26 10.70 32.56
CA ASP A 65 18.48 9.25 32.52
C ASP A 65 18.46 8.67 31.09
N ARG A 66 18.08 9.47 30.11
CA ARG A 66 18.01 9.10 28.68
C ARG A 66 19.11 9.73 27.83
N LYS A 67 20.07 10.43 28.44
CA LYS A 67 21.22 11.02 27.72
C LYS A 67 21.97 9.94 26.94
N TRP A 68 22.41 10.30 25.74
CA TRP A 68 23.11 9.37 24.86
C TRP A 68 24.40 8.84 25.51
N SER A 69 24.64 7.55 25.33
CA SER A 69 25.92 6.92 25.65
C SER A 69 27.06 7.46 24.77
N ALA A 70 28.30 7.19 25.17
CA ALA A 70 29.46 7.49 24.35
C ALA A 70 29.41 6.69 23.03
N GLU A 71 28.94 5.45 23.09
CA GLU A 71 28.77 4.53 21.97
C GLU A 71 27.74 5.03 20.97
N ARG A 72 26.54 5.44 21.42
CA ARG A 72 25.50 6.02 20.54
C ARG A 72 25.97 7.31 19.89
N SER A 73 26.61 8.19 20.65
CA SER A 73 27.20 9.43 20.13
C SER A 73 28.26 9.13 19.07
N GLN A 74 29.14 8.16 19.31
CA GLN A 74 30.17 7.76 18.35
C GLN A 74 29.57 7.09 17.11
N THR A 75 28.53 6.26 17.25
CA THR A 75 27.78 5.70 16.11
C THR A 75 27.19 6.83 15.24
N PHE A 76 26.52 7.82 15.83
CA PHE A 76 25.97 8.94 15.07
C PHE A 76 27.08 9.75 14.36
N ARG A 77 28.23 9.96 15.02
CA ARG A 77 29.41 10.57 14.39
C ARG A 77 29.93 9.75 13.21
N ASN A 78 29.99 8.42 13.33
CA ASN A 78 30.43 7.55 12.25
C ASN A 78 29.52 7.70 11.01
N TRP A 79 28.20 7.79 11.21
CA TRP A 79 27.23 8.05 10.13
C TRP A 79 27.48 9.39 9.42
N ILE A 80 27.76 10.45 10.18
CA ILE A 80 28.11 11.78 9.64
C ILE A 80 29.37 11.68 8.78
N VAL A 81 30.43 11.07 9.32
CA VAL A 81 31.73 10.96 8.63
C VAL A 81 31.65 10.08 7.38
N ALA A 82 30.81 9.04 7.40
CA ALA A 82 30.57 8.17 6.26
C ALA A 82 29.71 8.81 5.15
N GLY A 83 29.26 10.07 5.30
CA GLY A 83 28.49 10.77 4.28
C GLY A 83 26.99 10.48 4.31
N TYR A 84 26.44 10.12 5.47
CA TYR A 84 25.01 9.92 5.71
C TYR A 84 24.38 8.78 4.88
N PRO A 85 24.97 7.56 4.85
CA PRO A 85 24.42 6.46 4.08
C PRO A 85 22.98 6.14 4.50
N MET A 86 22.12 5.89 3.51
CA MET A 86 20.70 5.59 3.74
C MET A 86 20.54 4.13 4.21
N GLY A 87 21.08 3.18 3.43
CA GLY A 87 21.00 1.74 3.73
C GLY A 87 19.59 1.18 3.66
N THR A 88 19.46 -0.11 3.94
CA THR A 88 18.19 -0.84 4.06
C THR A 88 17.84 -1.07 5.53
N ALA A 89 16.57 -1.31 5.83
CA ALA A 89 16.19 -1.63 7.20
C ALA A 89 16.72 -3.03 7.58
N VAL A 90 16.85 -3.25 8.89
CA VAL A 90 17.10 -4.58 9.45
C VAL A 90 15.77 -5.09 9.98
N ALA A 91 15.33 -6.25 9.47
CA ALA A 91 14.10 -6.86 9.95
C ALA A 91 14.20 -7.13 11.46
N PRO A 92 13.14 -6.82 12.24
CA PRO A 92 13.15 -7.06 13.68
C PRO A 92 13.24 -8.55 13.99
N THR A 93 13.88 -8.89 15.11
CA THR A 93 13.93 -10.28 15.60
C THR A 93 12.55 -10.76 16.03
N ILE A 94 12.30 -12.08 15.98
CA ILE A 94 11.03 -12.69 16.40
C ILE A 94 10.62 -12.27 17.84
N ALA A 95 11.59 -12.07 18.73
CA ALA A 95 11.33 -11.61 20.09
C ALA A 95 10.86 -10.13 20.15
N ALA A 96 11.36 -9.27 19.27
CA ALA A 96 10.92 -7.88 19.14
C ALA A 96 9.51 -7.78 18.50
N LEU A 97 9.17 -8.72 17.62
CA LEU A 97 7.84 -8.84 17.00
C LEU A 97 6.72 -9.21 17.99
N ALA A 98 7.03 -10.09 18.95
CA ALA A 98 6.08 -10.54 19.97
C ALA A 98 5.72 -9.46 21.02
N ALA A 99 6.46 -8.35 21.06
CA ALA A 99 6.22 -7.22 21.96
C ALA A 99 5.28 -6.15 21.37
N ALA A 100 4.73 -6.37 20.17
CA ALA A 100 3.74 -5.48 19.57
C ALA A 100 2.51 -5.33 20.48
N ALA A 101 1.94 -4.11 20.52
CA ALA A 101 0.78 -3.81 21.35
C ALA A 101 -0.36 -4.81 21.08
N PRO A 102 -1.11 -5.24 22.11
CA PRO A 102 -2.23 -6.15 21.92
C PRO A 102 -3.26 -5.51 20.99
N ALA A 103 -3.57 -6.18 19.88
CA ALA A 103 -4.65 -5.74 19.00
C ALA A 103 -6.00 -6.11 19.60
N GLU A 104 -6.94 -5.17 19.58
CA GLU A 104 -8.30 -5.38 20.11
C GLU A 104 -9.10 -6.35 19.24
N ARG A 105 -8.76 -6.42 17.95
CA ARG A 105 -9.42 -7.27 16.95
C ARG A 105 -8.37 -8.01 16.15
N ILE A 106 -8.55 -9.33 16.04
CA ILE A 106 -7.68 -10.21 15.25
C ILE A 106 -8.47 -10.74 14.06
N ARG A 107 -8.05 -10.35 12.85
CA ARG A 107 -8.61 -10.83 11.59
C ARG A 107 -7.91 -12.12 11.17
N LYS A 108 -8.68 -13.11 10.75
CA LYS A 108 -8.18 -14.45 10.44
C LYS A 108 -8.21 -14.76 8.95
N ASN A 109 -7.49 -15.80 8.53
CA ASN A 109 -7.63 -16.33 7.18
C ASN A 109 -9.03 -16.94 7.04
N VAL A 110 -9.77 -16.56 6.00
CA VAL A 110 -11.11 -17.10 5.74
C VAL A 110 -11.09 -18.62 5.56
N ALA A 111 -9.98 -19.19 5.09
CA ALA A 111 -9.81 -20.63 4.88
C ALA A 111 -9.63 -21.44 6.18
N THR A 112 -9.33 -20.77 7.31
CA THR A 112 -9.05 -21.43 8.60
C THR A 112 -10.11 -21.15 9.66
N LEU A 113 -11.21 -20.46 9.30
CA LEU A 113 -12.31 -20.21 10.22
C LEU A 113 -12.97 -21.53 10.68
N SER A 114 -13.28 -21.60 11.96
CA SER A 114 -14.08 -22.67 12.53
C SER A 114 -15.54 -22.61 12.04
N PRO A 115 -16.30 -23.71 12.12
CA PRO A 115 -17.71 -23.71 11.74
C PRO A 115 -18.54 -22.64 12.48
N ALA A 116 -18.25 -22.40 13.77
CA ALA A 116 -18.94 -21.36 14.55
C ALA A 116 -18.64 -19.95 14.04
N GLU A 117 -17.38 -19.66 13.71
CA GLU A 117 -16.97 -18.37 13.12
C GLU A 117 -17.60 -18.16 11.74
N ILE A 118 -17.69 -19.22 10.92
CA ILE A 118 -18.36 -19.17 9.62
C ILE A 118 -19.84 -18.82 9.76
N GLU A 119 -20.55 -19.46 10.68
CA GLU A 119 -21.97 -19.19 10.91
C GLU A 119 -22.21 -17.77 11.46
N GLN A 120 -21.34 -17.29 12.37
CA GLN A 120 -21.41 -15.92 12.85
C GLN A 120 -21.13 -14.91 11.74
N LEU A 121 -20.15 -15.17 10.86
CA LEU A 121 -19.84 -14.32 9.71
C LEU A 121 -21.01 -14.25 8.72
N LYS A 122 -21.62 -15.40 8.39
CA LYS A 122 -22.83 -15.44 7.53
C LYS A 122 -23.97 -14.66 8.15
N THR A 123 -24.19 -14.80 9.46
CA THR A 123 -25.22 -14.08 10.20
C THR A 123 -24.99 -12.57 10.13
N ALA A 124 -23.75 -12.13 10.36
CA ALA A 124 -23.38 -10.72 10.31
C ALA A 124 -23.57 -10.12 8.90
N PHE A 125 -23.06 -10.79 7.86
CA PHE A 125 -23.22 -10.34 6.47
C PHE A 125 -24.69 -10.28 6.05
N THR A 126 -25.46 -11.34 6.34
CA THR A 126 -26.90 -11.38 6.05
C THR A 126 -27.63 -10.25 6.78
N GLY A 127 -27.27 -10.00 8.05
CA GLY A 127 -27.85 -8.94 8.87
C GLY A 127 -27.62 -7.55 8.28
N VAL A 128 -26.40 -7.22 7.86
CA VAL A 128 -26.11 -5.91 7.24
C VAL A 128 -26.70 -5.79 5.83
N MET A 129 -26.79 -6.89 5.07
CA MET A 129 -27.40 -6.92 3.74
C MET A 129 -28.92 -6.77 3.77
N ALA A 130 -29.57 -7.19 4.86
CA ALA A 130 -31.01 -7.09 5.05
C ALA A 130 -31.48 -5.70 5.54
N ARG A 131 -30.56 -4.83 5.96
CA ARG A 131 -30.87 -3.45 6.38
C ARG A 131 -31.40 -2.63 5.19
N ASP A 132 -32.25 -1.66 5.51
CA ASP A 132 -32.68 -0.67 4.52
C ASP A 132 -31.47 0.08 3.97
N ALA A 133 -31.45 0.36 2.66
CA ALA A 133 -30.31 1.00 2.00
C ALA A 133 -30.04 2.43 2.50
N SER A 134 -31.03 3.09 3.13
CA SER A 134 -30.85 4.39 3.78
C SER A 134 -30.17 4.31 5.16
N ASP A 135 -30.09 3.12 5.76
CA ASP A 135 -29.31 2.91 6.99
C ASP A 135 -27.82 3.04 6.63
N PRO A 136 -27.07 3.97 7.26
CA PRO A 136 -25.65 4.17 6.98
C PRO A 136 -24.78 2.95 7.32
N THR A 137 -25.31 2.00 8.09
CA THR A 137 -24.67 0.74 8.45
C THR A 137 -25.18 -0.45 7.62
N SER A 138 -26.00 -0.22 6.60
CA SER A 138 -26.39 -1.24 5.62
C SER A 138 -25.25 -1.59 4.69
N TYR A 139 -25.28 -2.80 4.14
CA TYR A 139 -24.31 -3.24 3.13
C TYR A 139 -24.31 -2.30 1.90
N ALA A 140 -25.49 -1.89 1.43
CA ALA A 140 -25.63 -1.00 0.29
C ALA A 140 -25.01 0.38 0.54
N ALA A 141 -25.28 0.99 1.70
CA ALA A 141 -24.72 2.29 2.05
C ALA A 141 -23.20 2.23 2.19
N LEU A 142 -22.68 1.19 2.86
CA LEU A 142 -21.25 0.98 3.06
C LEU A 142 -20.53 0.70 1.74
N ALA A 143 -21.05 -0.18 0.88
CA ALA A 143 -20.51 -0.41 -0.46
C ALA A 143 -20.48 0.89 -1.26
N GLY A 144 -21.55 1.69 -1.20
CA GLY A 144 -21.66 2.96 -1.91
C GLY A 144 -20.72 4.09 -1.45
N VAL A 145 -19.96 3.89 -0.35
CA VAL A 145 -18.91 4.84 0.09
C VAL A 145 -17.71 4.81 -0.87
N HIS A 146 -17.33 3.64 -1.37
CA HIS A 146 -16.14 3.48 -2.22
C HIS A 146 -16.36 4.07 -3.61
N GLY A 147 -17.28 3.49 -4.38
CA GLY A 147 -17.66 3.93 -5.70
C GLY A 147 -19.00 4.66 -5.70
N LEU A 148 -19.86 4.35 -6.66
CA LEU A 148 -21.19 4.95 -6.75
C LEU A 148 -22.07 4.55 -5.54
N PRO A 149 -22.90 5.46 -5.02
CA PRO A 149 -23.14 6.80 -5.55
C PRO A 149 -22.21 7.89 -4.97
N GLN A 150 -21.38 7.62 -3.95
CA GLN A 150 -20.71 8.67 -3.19
C GLN A 150 -19.28 9.00 -3.69
N THR A 151 -18.55 7.98 -4.12
CA THR A 151 -17.21 8.06 -4.73
C THR A 151 -16.15 8.70 -3.83
N TRP A 152 -16.07 8.26 -2.57
CA TRP A 152 -15.10 8.81 -1.60
C TRP A 152 -13.72 8.15 -1.64
N CYS A 153 -13.57 7.02 -2.33
CA CYS A 153 -12.34 6.25 -2.28
C CYS A 153 -11.11 7.02 -2.80
N LEU A 154 -10.02 6.90 -2.05
CA LEU A 154 -8.71 7.47 -2.42
C LEU A 154 -7.87 6.39 -3.10
N HIS A 155 -7.45 6.64 -4.34
CA HIS A 155 -6.69 5.71 -5.17
C HIS A 155 -5.50 6.39 -5.84
N HIS A 156 -4.40 5.65 -6.04
CA HIS A 156 -3.16 6.15 -6.66
C HIS A 156 -2.54 7.36 -5.94
N GLU A 157 -2.73 7.45 -4.62
CA GLU A 157 -2.13 8.44 -3.74
C GLU A 157 -1.65 7.84 -2.41
N ASP A 158 -0.85 8.59 -1.65
CA ASP A 158 -0.24 8.13 -0.40
C ASP A 158 -1.27 7.66 0.65
N ARG A 159 -2.49 8.22 0.63
CA ARG A 159 -3.57 7.90 1.56
C ARG A 159 -4.39 6.66 1.18
N PHE A 160 -4.05 5.96 0.10
CA PHE A 160 -4.76 4.76 -0.36
C PHE A 160 -4.88 3.68 0.73
N ASN A 161 -3.77 3.23 1.33
CA ASN A 161 -3.83 2.20 2.38
C ASN A 161 -4.54 2.70 3.65
N PRO A 162 -4.22 3.89 4.19
CA PRO A 162 -4.97 4.48 5.31
C PRO A 162 -6.48 4.50 5.10
N TRP A 163 -6.95 4.97 3.93
CA TRP A 163 -8.37 5.09 3.62
C TRP A 163 -9.06 3.72 3.63
N HIS A 164 -8.47 2.73 2.94
CA HIS A 164 -9.05 1.39 2.86
C HIS A 164 -9.01 0.65 4.20
N ARG A 165 -8.02 0.91 5.07
CA ARG A 165 -7.96 0.37 6.44
C ARG A 165 -9.14 0.87 7.28
N VAL A 166 -9.44 2.17 7.23
CA VAL A 166 -10.59 2.74 7.96
C VAL A 166 -11.90 2.24 7.36
N TYR A 167 -11.98 2.12 6.04
CA TYR A 167 -13.15 1.59 5.37
C TYR A 167 -13.48 0.15 5.79
N LEU A 168 -12.46 -0.72 5.87
CA LEU A 168 -12.62 -2.08 6.41
C LEU A 168 -13.10 -2.07 7.86
N LYS A 169 -12.57 -1.17 8.70
CA LYS A 169 -13.02 -1.05 10.09
C LYS A 169 -14.47 -0.60 10.18
N ALA A 170 -14.89 0.38 9.38
CA ALA A 170 -16.28 0.85 9.35
C ALA A 170 -17.25 -0.28 8.94
N PHE A 171 -16.87 -1.08 7.94
CA PHE A 171 -17.64 -2.26 7.56
C PHE A 171 -17.68 -3.31 8.66
N GLU A 172 -16.55 -3.59 9.31
CA GLU A 172 -16.48 -4.50 10.45
C GLU A 172 -17.32 -4.04 11.64
N ASP A 173 -17.34 -2.74 11.94
CA ASP A 173 -18.19 -2.15 12.99
C ASP A 173 -19.67 -2.38 12.68
N ALA A 174 -20.08 -2.25 11.40
CA ALA A 174 -21.44 -2.57 10.97
C ALA A 174 -21.76 -4.06 11.13
N LEU A 175 -20.84 -4.98 10.78
CA LEU A 175 -21.02 -6.41 11.02
C LEU A 175 -21.21 -6.71 12.51
N ARG A 176 -20.39 -6.10 13.38
CA ARG A 176 -20.45 -6.29 14.85
C ARG A 176 -21.71 -5.72 15.50
N SER A 177 -22.37 -4.76 14.83
CA SER A 177 -23.65 -4.21 15.28
C SER A 177 -24.85 -5.16 15.06
N VAL A 178 -24.68 -6.25 14.31
CA VAL A 178 -25.71 -7.28 14.17
C VAL A 178 -25.84 -8.07 15.50
N PRO A 179 -27.05 -8.28 16.04
CA PRO A 179 -27.24 -9.02 17.29
C PRO A 179 -26.57 -10.41 17.24
N GLY A 180 -25.76 -10.73 18.27
CA GLY A 180 -25.02 -12.00 18.35
C GLY A 180 -23.70 -12.03 17.56
N CYS A 181 -23.35 -10.96 16.84
CA CYS A 181 -22.14 -10.87 16.01
C CYS A 181 -21.06 -9.95 16.60
N GLN A 182 -21.14 -9.62 17.90
CA GLN A 182 -20.30 -8.60 18.54
C GLN A 182 -18.80 -8.90 18.43
N ASP A 183 -18.40 -10.17 18.24
CA ASP A 183 -17.00 -10.59 18.18
C ASP A 183 -16.49 -10.85 16.77
N VAL A 184 -17.35 -10.69 15.74
CA VAL A 184 -16.95 -10.93 14.35
C VAL A 184 -15.85 -9.95 13.91
N THR A 185 -14.91 -10.46 13.11
CA THR A 185 -13.91 -9.67 12.39
C THR A 185 -14.01 -9.98 10.90
N VAL A 186 -13.63 -9.03 10.04
CA VAL A 186 -13.59 -9.28 8.59
C VAL A 186 -12.38 -10.18 8.31
N PRO A 187 -12.55 -11.42 7.83
CA PRO A 187 -11.41 -12.29 7.55
C PRO A 187 -10.76 -11.90 6.22
N TYR A 188 -9.49 -12.25 6.05
CA TYR A 188 -8.76 -12.04 4.81
C TYR A 188 -8.80 -13.27 3.91
N TRP A 189 -8.85 -13.06 2.60
CA TRP A 189 -8.55 -14.10 1.61
C TRP A 189 -7.13 -13.91 1.09
N ASP A 190 -6.25 -14.87 1.38
CA ASP A 190 -4.91 -14.88 0.79
C ASP A 190 -5.00 -15.11 -0.73
N ILE A 191 -4.83 -14.02 -1.50
CA ILE A 191 -4.97 -14.03 -2.97
C ILE A 191 -3.92 -14.90 -3.68
N SER A 192 -2.88 -15.37 -2.98
CA SER A 192 -1.95 -16.37 -3.53
C SER A 192 -2.55 -17.78 -3.58
N THR A 193 -3.72 -17.98 -2.95
CA THR A 193 -4.44 -19.25 -2.90
C THR A 193 -5.73 -19.18 -3.73
N PRO A 194 -6.27 -20.32 -4.19
CA PRO A 194 -7.58 -20.36 -4.85
C PRO A 194 -8.68 -19.71 -4.01
N VAL A 195 -9.72 -19.19 -4.65
CA VAL A 195 -10.90 -18.63 -3.96
C VAL A 195 -11.50 -19.72 -3.08
N PRO A 196 -11.59 -19.52 -1.75
CA PRO A 196 -12.15 -20.50 -0.82
C PRO A 196 -13.62 -20.79 -1.15
N ASP A 197 -14.05 -22.04 -0.97
CA ASP A 197 -15.41 -22.46 -1.33
C ASP A 197 -16.50 -21.69 -0.56
N LEU A 198 -16.19 -21.21 0.64
CA LEU A 198 -17.07 -20.33 1.40
C LEU A 198 -17.44 -19.06 0.62
N LEU A 199 -16.49 -18.46 -0.11
CA LEU A 199 -16.70 -17.24 -0.88
C LEU A 199 -17.47 -17.49 -2.19
N LYS A 200 -17.76 -18.75 -2.52
CA LYS A 200 -18.59 -19.15 -3.67
C LYS A 200 -20.02 -19.52 -3.25
N GLN A 201 -20.37 -19.30 -1.98
CA GLN A 201 -21.69 -19.62 -1.43
C GLN A 201 -22.35 -18.37 -0.83
N PRO A 202 -23.69 -18.29 -0.83
CA PRO A 202 -24.40 -17.20 -0.15
C PRO A 202 -24.02 -17.06 1.33
N PRO A 203 -23.97 -15.83 1.88
CA PRO A 203 -24.25 -14.56 1.20
C PRO A 203 -23.02 -13.96 0.47
N PHE A 204 -21.94 -14.73 0.31
CA PHE A 204 -20.66 -14.23 -0.18
C PHE A 204 -20.44 -14.43 -1.67
N ASP A 205 -21.28 -15.17 -2.38
CA ASP A 205 -21.10 -15.51 -3.79
C ASP A 205 -21.42 -14.34 -4.74
N SER A 206 -22.42 -13.55 -4.40
CA SER A 206 -22.82 -12.35 -5.15
C SER A 206 -23.67 -11.41 -4.28
N TYR A 207 -23.84 -10.19 -4.74
CA TYR A 207 -24.81 -9.24 -4.20
C TYR A 207 -25.71 -8.71 -5.32
N VAL A 208 -26.95 -8.36 -4.98
CA VAL A 208 -27.90 -7.71 -5.90
C VAL A 208 -28.13 -6.29 -5.42
N VAL A 209 -27.66 -5.33 -6.21
CA VAL A 209 -27.83 -3.90 -5.93
C VAL A 209 -29.28 -3.54 -6.21
N ALA A 210 -30.03 -3.20 -5.16
CA ALA A 210 -31.44 -2.85 -5.29
C ALA A 210 -31.65 -1.47 -5.96
N ALA A 211 -30.75 -0.53 -5.70
CA ALA A 211 -30.80 0.83 -6.24
C ALA A 211 -30.38 0.87 -7.72
N ASP A 212 -30.95 1.82 -8.46
CA ASP A 212 -30.44 2.21 -9.77
C ASP A 212 -29.24 3.14 -9.58
N LEU A 213 -28.05 2.69 -9.98
CA LEU A 213 -26.81 3.47 -9.93
C LEU A 213 -26.50 4.13 -11.28
N GLY A 214 -27.42 4.08 -12.24
CA GLY A 214 -27.26 4.55 -13.60
C GLY A 214 -26.57 3.51 -14.50
N PRO A 215 -26.65 3.64 -15.84
CA PRO A 215 -26.06 2.66 -16.75
C PRO A 215 -24.54 2.50 -16.57
N PRO A 216 -24.00 1.27 -16.61
CA PRO A 216 -24.69 -0.01 -16.87
C PRO A 216 -25.32 -0.67 -15.62
N TYR A 217 -25.31 0.00 -14.48
CA TYR A 217 -25.68 -0.47 -13.15
C TYR A 217 -27.12 -0.15 -12.75
N GLY A 218 -28.07 -0.54 -13.60
CA GLY A 218 -29.49 -0.41 -13.31
C GLY A 218 -29.94 -1.16 -12.05
N ALA A 219 -31.13 -0.83 -11.55
CA ALA A 219 -31.73 -1.53 -10.41
C ALA A 219 -31.77 -3.05 -10.64
N GLY A 220 -31.31 -3.81 -9.65
CA GLY A 220 -31.19 -5.26 -9.73
C GLY A 220 -29.87 -5.76 -10.33
N TYR A 221 -28.89 -4.89 -10.56
CA TYR A 221 -27.55 -5.30 -10.97
C TYR A 221 -26.98 -6.34 -10.01
N ARG A 222 -26.57 -7.49 -10.55
CA ARG A 222 -25.95 -8.58 -9.79
C ARG A 222 -24.44 -8.53 -10.02
N THR A 223 -23.67 -8.65 -8.94
CA THR A 223 -22.21 -8.70 -9.04
C THR A 223 -21.73 -9.98 -9.73
N ILE A 224 -20.67 -9.87 -10.53
CA ILE A 224 -20.16 -10.90 -11.44
C ILE A 224 -18.65 -11.04 -11.23
N ARG A 225 -18.22 -12.30 -11.09
CA ARG A 225 -16.82 -12.70 -10.97
C ARG A 225 -16.42 -13.62 -12.12
N ASN A 226 -15.13 -13.68 -12.38
CA ASN A 226 -14.53 -14.73 -13.19
C ASN A 226 -14.58 -16.07 -12.44
N ASP A 227 -14.49 -17.18 -13.17
CA ASP A 227 -14.23 -18.49 -12.57
C ASP A 227 -12.78 -18.59 -12.07
N GLN A 228 -12.45 -19.67 -11.36
CA GLN A 228 -11.11 -19.84 -10.79
C GLN A 228 -10.00 -19.82 -11.85
N ALA A 229 -10.27 -20.35 -13.05
CA ALA A 229 -9.29 -20.36 -14.14
C ALA A 229 -9.03 -18.95 -14.67
N GLY A 230 -10.09 -18.16 -14.87
CA GLY A 230 -10.02 -16.75 -15.25
C GLY A 230 -9.31 -15.90 -14.21
N ILE A 231 -9.60 -16.11 -12.92
CA ILE A 231 -8.89 -15.43 -11.82
C ILE A 231 -7.39 -15.76 -11.89
N ASN A 232 -7.02 -17.04 -11.99
CA ASN A 232 -5.61 -17.45 -12.07
C ASN A 232 -4.91 -16.85 -13.30
N ALA A 233 -5.59 -16.83 -14.46
CA ALA A 233 -5.05 -16.24 -15.68
C ALA A 233 -4.83 -14.73 -15.52
N GLY A 234 -5.75 -14.01 -14.89
CA GLY A 234 -5.62 -12.59 -14.58
C GLY A 234 -4.45 -12.32 -13.62
N LEU A 235 -4.36 -13.06 -12.52
CA LEU A 235 -3.31 -12.87 -11.51
C LEU A 235 -1.91 -13.06 -12.12
N ALA A 236 -1.78 -14.03 -13.04
CA ALA A 236 -0.56 -14.25 -13.81
C ALA A 236 -0.30 -13.14 -14.84
N ARG A 237 -1.33 -12.74 -15.59
CA ARG A 237 -1.24 -11.66 -16.62
C ARG A 237 -0.74 -10.34 -16.03
N TYR A 238 -1.23 -9.98 -14.84
CA TYR A 238 -0.87 -8.73 -14.16
C TYR A 238 0.25 -8.87 -13.14
N SER A 239 0.93 -10.02 -13.08
CA SER A 239 2.04 -10.26 -12.15
C SER A 239 1.71 -9.96 -10.68
N VAL A 240 0.48 -10.21 -10.24
CA VAL A 240 -0.02 -9.77 -8.92
C VAL A 240 0.86 -10.30 -7.78
N LEU A 241 1.19 -11.59 -7.79
CA LEU A 241 2.02 -12.19 -6.73
C LEU A 241 3.47 -11.68 -6.77
N GLN A 242 4.00 -11.39 -7.96
CA GLN A 242 5.33 -10.81 -8.10
C GLN A 242 5.38 -9.39 -7.53
N HIS A 243 4.33 -8.59 -7.76
CA HIS A 243 4.20 -7.26 -7.18
C HIS A 243 4.05 -7.30 -5.66
N ILE A 244 3.26 -8.23 -5.10
CA ILE A 244 3.19 -8.44 -3.64
C ILE A 244 4.58 -8.75 -3.07
N ASN A 245 5.28 -9.71 -3.66
CA ASN A 245 6.62 -10.09 -3.20
C ASN A 245 7.61 -8.94 -3.32
N SER A 246 7.49 -8.12 -4.37
CA SER A 246 8.37 -6.96 -4.58
C SER A 246 8.07 -5.86 -3.57
N ALA A 247 6.80 -5.59 -3.24
CA ALA A 247 6.41 -4.60 -2.25
C ALA A 247 6.90 -4.96 -0.84
N LEU A 248 6.73 -6.21 -0.42
CA LEU A 248 7.06 -6.67 0.94
C LEU A 248 8.54 -6.61 1.32
N VAL A 249 9.44 -6.44 0.34
CA VAL A 249 10.89 -6.36 0.56
C VAL A 249 11.45 -4.95 0.38
N GLN A 250 10.61 -3.96 0.02
CA GLN A 250 11.05 -2.58 -0.12
C GLN A 250 11.16 -1.94 1.26
N THR A 251 12.26 -1.28 1.57
CA THR A 251 12.37 -0.55 2.85
C THR A 251 11.71 0.82 2.82
N LEU A 252 11.56 1.41 1.63
CA LEU A 252 10.96 2.71 1.44
C LEU A 252 9.50 2.56 1.02
N TRP A 253 8.62 3.34 1.65
CA TRP A 253 7.20 3.42 1.27
C TRP A 253 7.05 3.76 -0.21
N GLY A 254 7.73 4.84 -0.65
CA GLY A 254 7.69 5.33 -2.04
C GLY A 254 6.32 5.90 -2.45
N VAL A 255 6.33 6.88 -3.35
CA VAL A 255 5.09 7.47 -3.89
C VAL A 255 4.57 6.60 -5.04
N SER A 256 3.26 6.45 -5.14
CA SER A 256 2.60 5.82 -6.29
C SER A 256 3.16 6.35 -7.62
N GLY A 257 3.53 5.45 -8.54
CA GLY A 257 4.02 5.81 -9.88
C GLY A 257 5.49 6.25 -9.98
N VAL A 258 6.29 6.21 -8.91
CA VAL A 258 7.72 6.62 -8.92
C VAL A 258 8.69 5.45 -8.71
N SER A 259 8.20 4.27 -8.31
CA SER A 259 8.92 3.07 -7.81
C SER A 259 9.10 3.09 -6.28
N GLY A 260 8.68 2.02 -5.60
CA GLY A 260 8.74 1.83 -4.14
C GLY A 260 7.70 0.81 -3.67
N MET A 261 7.61 0.58 -2.35
CA MET A 261 6.63 -0.36 -1.76
C MET A 261 5.22 -0.09 -2.28
N GLN A 262 4.75 1.16 -2.19
CA GLN A 262 3.39 1.54 -2.52
C GLN A 262 3.06 1.37 -4.00
N ASP A 263 4.04 1.58 -4.90
CA ASP A 263 3.84 1.43 -6.34
C ASP A 263 3.58 -0.04 -6.73
N ASP A 264 4.39 -0.96 -6.21
CA ASP A 264 4.19 -2.40 -6.38
C ASP A 264 2.92 -2.87 -5.66
N PHE A 265 2.62 -2.30 -4.48
CA PHE A 265 1.43 -2.62 -3.73
C PHE A 265 0.14 -2.24 -4.48
N ILE A 266 0.09 -1.05 -5.07
CA ILE A 266 -1.03 -0.59 -5.91
C ILE A 266 -1.11 -1.40 -7.20
N ALA A 267 0.03 -1.81 -7.79
CA ALA A 267 0.05 -2.70 -8.94
C ALA A 267 -0.65 -4.04 -8.65
N ALA A 268 -0.33 -4.64 -7.49
CA ALA A 268 -0.96 -5.87 -7.05
C ALA A 268 -2.46 -5.69 -6.77
N HIS A 269 -2.84 -4.57 -6.18
CA HIS A 269 -4.25 -4.20 -5.96
C HIS A 269 -5.03 -4.10 -7.28
N ASP A 270 -4.55 -3.28 -8.21
CA ASP A 270 -5.23 -3.02 -9.49
C ASP A 270 -5.33 -4.30 -10.33
N GLY A 271 -4.23 -5.07 -10.40
CA GLY A 271 -4.20 -6.37 -11.07
C GLY A 271 -5.13 -7.38 -10.39
N GLY A 272 -5.23 -7.38 -9.06
CA GLY A 272 -6.13 -8.24 -8.30
C GLY A 272 -7.60 -7.98 -8.65
N HIS A 273 -8.03 -6.72 -8.59
CA HIS A 273 -9.37 -6.29 -9.02
C HIS A 273 -9.71 -6.74 -10.44
N MET A 274 -8.83 -6.44 -11.39
CA MET A 274 -8.98 -6.84 -12.80
C MET A 274 -8.97 -8.35 -13.02
N SER A 275 -8.41 -9.13 -12.08
CA SER A 275 -8.39 -10.60 -12.17
C SER A 275 -9.67 -11.23 -11.63
N ILE A 276 -10.25 -10.66 -10.56
CA ILE A 276 -11.39 -11.25 -9.85
C ILE A 276 -12.65 -11.27 -10.72
N GLY A 277 -12.87 -10.24 -11.54
CA GLY A 277 -13.92 -10.26 -12.56
C GLY A 277 -14.53 -8.89 -12.85
N PRO A 278 -15.55 -8.84 -13.73
CA PRO A 278 -16.07 -7.59 -14.26
C PRO A 278 -16.53 -6.58 -13.21
N THR A 279 -17.23 -7.02 -12.16
CA THR A 279 -17.65 -6.09 -11.08
C THR A 279 -16.46 -5.57 -10.29
N MET A 280 -15.53 -6.47 -9.92
CA MET A 280 -14.32 -6.08 -9.19
C MET A 280 -13.36 -5.24 -10.04
N ALA A 281 -13.44 -5.32 -11.37
CA ALA A 281 -12.65 -4.51 -12.29
C ALA A 281 -13.19 -3.08 -12.46
N ASP A 282 -14.42 -2.76 -12.02
CA ASP A 282 -14.98 -1.42 -12.10
C ASP A 282 -15.05 -0.75 -10.71
N GLN A 283 -14.25 0.31 -10.54
CA GLN A 283 -14.20 1.10 -9.30
C GLN A 283 -15.55 1.69 -8.88
N ASN A 284 -16.47 1.89 -9.81
CA ASN A 284 -17.82 2.38 -9.49
C ASN A 284 -18.61 1.40 -8.62
N VAL A 285 -18.37 0.09 -8.75
CA VAL A 285 -19.22 -0.93 -8.12
C VAL A 285 -18.47 -2.09 -7.46
N ALA A 286 -17.13 -2.12 -7.50
CA ALA A 286 -16.33 -3.21 -6.95
C ALA A 286 -16.70 -3.55 -5.49
N SER A 287 -16.94 -2.54 -4.66
CA SER A 287 -17.30 -2.70 -3.24
C SER A 287 -18.67 -3.34 -2.99
N PHE A 288 -19.55 -3.41 -3.99
CA PHE A 288 -20.80 -4.14 -3.86
C PHE A 288 -20.57 -5.66 -3.90
N ASP A 289 -19.50 -6.13 -4.53
CA ASP A 289 -19.19 -7.55 -4.53
C ASP A 289 -18.63 -7.98 -3.16
N PRO A 290 -19.23 -8.97 -2.46
CA PRO A 290 -18.77 -9.36 -1.13
C PRO A 290 -17.29 -9.74 -1.03
N ILE A 291 -16.67 -10.23 -2.12
CA ILE A 291 -15.25 -10.61 -2.12
C ILE A 291 -14.32 -9.42 -1.93
N PHE A 292 -14.78 -8.20 -2.24
CA PHE A 292 -14.06 -6.95 -2.04
C PHE A 292 -13.50 -6.84 -0.63
N TRP A 293 -14.33 -7.12 0.38
CA TRP A 293 -13.95 -6.98 1.79
C TRP A 293 -12.85 -7.95 2.19
N PHE A 294 -12.89 -9.19 1.69
CA PHE A 294 -11.89 -10.22 1.97
C PHE A 294 -10.58 -9.93 1.24
N PHE A 295 -10.66 -9.42 0.01
CA PHE A 295 -9.52 -9.01 -0.80
C PHE A 295 -8.80 -7.81 -0.16
N HIS A 296 -9.52 -6.74 0.17
CA HIS A 296 -8.94 -5.57 0.83
C HIS A 296 -8.43 -5.88 2.24
N CYS A 297 -9.07 -6.79 2.96
CA CYS A 297 -8.57 -7.29 4.24
C CYS A 297 -7.20 -7.97 4.10
N ASN A 298 -6.97 -8.72 3.01
CA ASN A 298 -5.65 -9.28 2.72
C ASN A 298 -4.62 -8.21 2.33
N LEU A 299 -5.01 -7.17 1.60
CA LEU A 299 -4.12 -6.05 1.33
C LEU A 299 -3.73 -5.33 2.63
N ASP A 300 -4.69 -5.03 3.50
CA ASP A 300 -4.39 -4.41 4.78
C ASP A 300 -3.48 -5.27 5.69
N ARG A 301 -3.67 -6.60 5.66
CA ARG A 301 -2.76 -7.58 6.28
C ARG A 301 -1.34 -7.45 5.74
N LEU A 302 -1.17 -7.45 4.42
CA LEU A 302 0.13 -7.36 3.77
C LEU A 302 0.82 -6.00 4.06
N TRP A 303 0.04 -4.92 4.16
CA TRP A 303 0.55 -3.64 4.60
C TRP A 303 1.03 -3.69 6.05
N LEU A 304 0.26 -4.26 6.98
CA LEU A 304 0.71 -4.44 8.37
C LEU A 304 1.98 -5.30 8.44
N ARG A 305 2.06 -6.37 7.65
CA ARG A 305 3.27 -7.21 7.58
C ARG A 305 4.50 -6.39 7.15
N TRP A 306 4.36 -5.55 6.13
CA TRP A 306 5.42 -4.63 5.74
C TRP A 306 5.76 -3.63 6.86
N GLN A 307 4.75 -3.02 7.50
CA GLN A 307 4.98 -2.10 8.62
C GLN A 307 5.77 -2.77 9.74
N VAL A 308 5.48 -4.03 10.01
CA VAL A 308 6.18 -4.83 11.01
C VAL A 308 7.63 -5.08 10.59
N ASN A 309 7.88 -5.52 9.34
CA ASN A 309 9.21 -5.78 8.81
C ASN A 309 10.13 -4.55 8.86
N ASP A 310 9.60 -3.35 8.59
CA ASP A 310 10.36 -2.10 8.51
C ASP A 310 10.28 -1.23 9.78
N SER A 311 9.79 -1.80 10.90
CA SER A 311 9.58 -1.10 12.17
C SER A 311 8.75 0.20 12.03
N ALA A 312 7.77 0.15 11.14
CA ALA A 312 6.87 1.21 10.71
C ALA A 312 5.42 1.07 11.25
N THR A 313 5.26 0.42 12.40
CA THR A 313 3.97 0.26 13.11
C THR A 313 3.59 1.46 13.98
N THR A 314 4.51 2.41 14.18
CA THR A 314 4.26 3.70 14.85
C THR A 314 4.32 4.83 13.83
N LEU A 315 3.70 5.97 14.11
CA LEU A 315 3.76 7.14 13.21
C LEU A 315 5.21 7.58 12.93
N THR A 316 6.05 7.63 13.96
CA THR A 316 7.48 7.96 13.83
C THR A 316 8.22 6.92 12.98
N GLY A 317 8.01 5.63 13.27
CA GLY A 317 8.58 4.54 12.51
C GLY A 317 8.16 4.61 11.04
N PHE A 318 6.88 4.81 10.76
CA PHE A 318 6.37 4.93 9.40
C PHE A 318 6.94 6.16 8.68
N THR A 319 6.97 7.33 9.34
CA THR A 319 7.48 8.58 8.75
C THR A 319 8.95 8.45 8.32
N SER A 320 9.76 7.71 9.07
CA SER A 320 11.17 7.49 8.72
C SER A 320 11.38 6.58 7.50
N THR A 321 10.33 5.93 6.97
CA THR A 321 10.39 5.18 5.69
C THR A 321 10.11 6.07 4.45
N LEU A 322 9.75 7.34 4.66
CA LEU A 322 9.41 8.29 3.59
C LEU A 322 10.64 9.13 3.20
N GLU A 323 11.00 9.12 1.91
CA GLU A 323 12.00 10.04 1.34
C GLU A 323 11.39 11.35 0.79
N GLY A 324 10.05 11.46 0.77
CA GLY A 324 9.29 12.49 0.08
C GLY A 324 8.38 13.34 0.98
N ASN A 325 7.21 13.70 0.44
CA ASN A 325 6.22 14.50 1.14
C ASN A 325 5.61 13.70 2.31
N THR A 326 5.74 14.20 3.53
CA THR A 326 5.11 13.64 4.73
C THR A 326 3.82 14.38 5.13
N GLY A 327 3.47 15.47 4.44
CA GLY A 327 2.37 16.36 4.82
C GLY A 327 1.00 15.67 4.85
N TRP A 328 0.81 14.59 4.08
CA TRP A 328 -0.41 13.79 4.10
C TRP A 328 -0.62 13.01 5.41
N LEU A 329 0.38 12.94 6.29
CA LEU A 329 0.29 12.41 7.66
C LEU A 329 0.03 13.50 8.70
N SER A 330 -0.22 14.75 8.31
CA SER A 330 -0.46 15.84 9.26
C SER A 330 -1.61 16.74 8.83
N ALA A 331 -2.27 17.34 9.81
CA ALA A 331 -3.35 18.28 9.55
C ALA A 331 -2.84 19.51 8.76
N PRO A 332 -3.62 20.04 7.80
CA PRO A 332 -4.98 19.62 7.44
C PRO A 332 -5.07 18.57 6.31
N PHE A 333 -3.95 18.00 5.84
CA PHE A 333 -3.91 17.15 4.63
C PHE A 333 -4.10 15.65 4.90
N ASN A 334 -4.17 15.25 6.17
CA ASN A 334 -4.37 13.88 6.64
C ASN A 334 -5.82 13.38 6.68
N ALA A 335 -6.78 14.18 6.19
CA ALA A 335 -8.18 13.77 6.16
C ALA A 335 -8.41 12.55 5.24
N LEU A 336 -9.27 11.64 5.69
CA LEU A 336 -9.73 10.44 4.97
C LEU A 336 -11.25 10.46 4.82
N PRO A 337 -11.82 11.38 4.02
CA PRO A 337 -13.27 11.52 3.90
C PRO A 337 -13.92 10.21 3.40
N PRO A 338 -15.11 9.84 3.89
CA PRO A 338 -15.98 10.61 4.78
C PRO A 338 -15.69 10.33 6.27
N PHE A 339 -14.58 9.67 6.60
CA PHE A 339 -14.29 9.25 7.96
C PHE A 339 -13.62 10.36 8.77
N ASP A 340 -13.93 10.40 10.07
CA ASP A 340 -13.28 11.32 11.02
C ASP A 340 -11.86 10.86 11.38
N THR A 341 -11.54 9.58 11.17
CA THR A 341 -10.19 9.05 11.37
C THR A 341 -9.22 9.63 10.35
N THR A 342 -8.08 10.12 10.80
CA THR A 342 -7.05 10.69 9.93
C THR A 342 -5.94 9.70 9.60
N ALA A 343 -5.20 9.95 8.52
CA ALA A 343 -4.18 9.05 7.99
C ALA A 343 -3.12 8.64 9.03
N ASP A 344 -2.65 9.57 9.86
CA ASP A 344 -1.70 9.32 10.94
C ASP A 344 -2.24 8.38 12.02
N GLN A 345 -3.53 8.48 12.35
CA GLN A 345 -4.18 7.59 13.32
C GLN A 345 -4.27 6.15 12.80
N THR A 346 -4.30 5.95 11.48
CA THR A 346 -4.37 4.61 10.88
C THR A 346 -3.06 3.83 10.91
N ILE A 347 -1.93 4.51 11.20
CA ILE A 347 -0.63 3.84 11.25
C ILE A 347 -0.57 2.86 12.43
N ALA A 348 -1.11 3.27 13.59
CA ALA A 348 -1.20 2.47 14.81
C ALA A 348 -2.68 2.22 15.19
N PHE A 349 -3.39 1.42 14.39
CA PHE A 349 -4.86 1.38 14.38
C PHE A 349 -5.52 0.31 15.25
N GLY A 350 -4.76 -0.44 16.06
CA GLY A 350 -5.31 -1.43 17.00
C GLY A 350 -5.95 -2.69 16.38
N ILE A 351 -5.82 -2.88 15.06
CA ILE A 351 -6.27 -4.08 14.33
C ILE A 351 -5.06 -4.98 14.03
N GLY A 352 -5.20 -6.27 14.34
CA GLY A 352 -4.18 -7.29 14.12
C GLY A 352 -4.69 -8.42 13.22
N TYR A 353 -3.76 -9.31 12.87
CA TYR A 353 -4.01 -10.44 11.98
C TYR A 353 -3.44 -11.72 12.57
N GLU A 354 -4.15 -12.84 12.41
CA GLU A 354 -3.63 -14.17 12.68
C GLU A 354 -2.68 -14.53 11.53
N GLU A 355 -1.38 -14.27 11.73
CA GLU A 355 -0.33 -14.63 10.77
C GLU A 355 0.29 -15.99 11.20
N PRO A 356 0.22 -17.05 10.38
CA PRO A 356 1.14 -18.18 10.53
C PRO A 356 2.58 -17.70 10.27
N ALA A 357 3.53 -18.24 11.04
CA ALA A 357 4.92 -17.77 11.18
C ALA A 357 5.65 -17.42 9.87
N MET A 358 6.48 -16.37 9.97
CA MET A 358 7.28 -15.76 8.90
C MET A 358 7.82 -16.74 7.86
N ALA A 359 7.49 -16.52 6.58
CA ALA A 359 8.23 -17.11 5.48
C ALA A 359 9.45 -16.23 5.15
N ALA A 360 10.63 -16.76 5.50
CA ALA A 360 12.01 -16.35 5.21
C ALA A 360 12.37 -14.87 5.43
N GLU A 361 13.55 -14.65 6.03
CA GLU A 361 14.25 -13.36 6.04
C GLU A 361 14.49 -12.91 4.60
N ALA A 362 13.51 -12.26 3.98
CA ALA A 362 13.68 -11.66 2.69
C ALA A 362 14.62 -10.47 2.87
N THR A 363 15.71 -10.44 2.11
CA THR A 363 16.64 -9.32 2.12
C THR A 363 15.89 -8.06 1.72
N LEU A 364 15.79 -7.11 2.64
CA LEU A 364 15.19 -5.82 2.36
C LEU A 364 16.06 -5.05 1.37
N VAL A 365 15.44 -4.33 0.44
CA VAL A 365 16.12 -3.65 -0.67
C VAL A 365 15.55 -2.25 -0.88
N ASN A 366 16.37 -1.36 -1.45
CA ASN A 366 15.95 -0.08 -1.99
C ASN A 366 16.13 -0.11 -3.51
N LYS A 367 15.12 -0.54 -4.26
CA LYS A 367 15.21 -0.54 -5.73
C LYS A 367 14.85 0.84 -6.27
N LEU A 368 15.88 1.61 -6.59
CA LEU A 368 15.74 3.00 -7.00
C LEU A 368 16.12 3.16 -8.47
N GLY A 369 15.30 3.85 -9.26
CA GLY A 369 15.70 4.22 -10.61
C GLY A 369 16.51 5.53 -10.69
N SER A 370 16.70 6.20 -9.57
CA SER A 370 17.56 7.38 -9.45
C SER A 370 18.01 7.52 -8.00
N ILE A 371 19.24 7.96 -7.81
CA ILE A 371 19.83 8.14 -6.48
C ILE A 371 20.50 9.52 -6.41
N ALA A 372 20.48 10.15 -5.23
CA ALA A 372 21.17 11.42 -5.03
C ALA A 372 22.68 11.25 -5.25
N ALA A 373 23.34 12.21 -5.90
CA ALA A 373 24.77 12.14 -6.23
C ALA A 373 25.70 12.00 -5.00
N ALA A 374 25.20 12.31 -3.81
CA ALA A 374 25.92 12.13 -2.55
C ALA A 374 25.91 10.68 -2.03
N ARG A 375 25.20 9.74 -2.68
CA ARG A 375 25.12 8.33 -2.29
C ARG A 375 25.95 7.47 -3.23
N ALA A 376 26.70 6.53 -2.66
CA ALA A 376 27.29 5.44 -3.42
C ALA A 376 26.20 4.43 -3.82
N PHE A 377 26.36 3.81 -4.98
CA PHE A 377 25.41 2.84 -5.50
C PHE A 377 26.13 1.74 -6.28
N VAL A 378 25.46 0.59 -6.41
CA VAL A 378 25.88 -0.49 -7.29
C VAL A 378 24.83 -0.73 -8.38
N ILE A 379 25.30 -1.26 -9.52
CA ILE A 379 24.44 -1.83 -10.54
C ILE A 379 24.61 -3.35 -10.42
N PRO A 380 23.62 -4.09 -9.88
CA PRO A 380 23.77 -5.53 -9.72
C PRO A 380 23.85 -6.24 -11.08
N PRO A 381 24.58 -7.36 -11.20
CA PRO A 381 24.70 -8.11 -12.46
C PRO A 381 23.36 -8.56 -13.06
N ALA A 382 22.33 -8.73 -12.22
CA ALA A 382 20.94 -9.04 -12.61
C ALA A 382 19.98 -7.87 -12.35
N ALA A 383 20.46 -6.61 -12.51
CA ALA A 383 19.65 -5.43 -12.36
C ALA A 383 18.40 -5.48 -13.25
N LYS A 384 17.23 -5.31 -12.63
CA LYS A 384 15.98 -5.14 -13.37
C LYS A 384 16.03 -3.81 -14.11
N VAL A 385 15.41 -3.76 -15.29
CA VAL A 385 15.12 -2.53 -16.00
C VAL A 385 13.74 -2.05 -15.58
N SER A 386 13.65 -0.77 -15.23
CA SER A 386 12.40 -0.03 -15.09
C SER A 386 12.11 0.69 -16.40
N VAL A 387 11.04 0.30 -17.08
CA VAL A 387 10.47 1.01 -18.24
C VAL A 387 9.21 1.70 -17.77
N MET A 388 9.23 3.02 -17.69
CA MET A 388 8.12 3.83 -17.20
C MET A 388 7.47 4.59 -18.35
N VAL A 389 6.17 4.38 -18.53
CA VAL A 389 5.32 5.20 -19.40
C VAL A 389 4.79 6.35 -18.55
N LYS A 390 5.14 7.57 -18.90
CA LYS A 390 4.93 8.78 -18.10
C LYS A 390 3.86 9.67 -18.69
N ASN A 391 3.17 10.40 -17.80
CA ASN A 391 2.21 11.44 -18.13
C ASN A 391 1.05 10.94 -19.01
N ILE A 392 0.55 9.74 -18.71
CA ILE A 392 -0.70 9.25 -19.31
C ILE A 392 -1.83 10.12 -18.75
N ASP A 393 -2.53 10.86 -19.61
CA ASP A 393 -3.78 11.55 -19.23
C ASP A 393 -4.91 10.53 -19.09
N ARG A 394 -5.08 10.01 -17.86
CA ARG A 394 -6.07 8.97 -17.55
C ARG A 394 -7.50 9.48 -17.69
N LEU A 395 -7.73 10.79 -17.67
CA LEU A 395 -9.08 11.37 -17.76
C LEU A 395 -9.71 11.19 -19.14
N ASN A 396 -8.92 10.82 -20.14
CA ASN A 396 -9.39 10.52 -21.49
C ASN A 396 -9.73 9.05 -21.69
N ILE A 397 -9.32 8.17 -20.77
CA ILE A 397 -9.58 6.74 -20.84
C ILE A 397 -10.83 6.45 -19.99
N PRO A 398 -11.92 5.91 -20.56
CA PRO A 398 -13.04 5.47 -19.76
C PRO A 398 -12.71 4.16 -19.06
N GLY A 399 -13.06 4.04 -17.78
CA GLY A 399 -12.99 2.78 -17.03
C GLY A 399 -11.56 2.30 -16.78
N SER A 400 -11.46 1.18 -16.06
CA SER A 400 -10.19 0.51 -15.83
C SER A 400 -9.54 0.11 -17.15
N PHE A 401 -8.21 0.20 -17.21
CA PHE A 401 -7.46 -0.03 -18.44
C PHE A 401 -6.16 -0.79 -18.18
N GLU A 402 -5.56 -1.27 -19.26
CA GLU A 402 -4.29 -1.97 -19.26
C GLU A 402 -3.27 -1.19 -20.07
N VAL A 403 -2.05 -1.07 -19.56
CA VAL A 403 -0.89 -0.65 -20.34
C VAL A 403 -0.04 -1.89 -20.62
N ASN A 404 0.19 -2.15 -21.90
CA ASN A 404 0.99 -3.26 -22.40
C ASN A 404 2.33 -2.71 -22.91
N LEU A 405 3.42 -3.29 -22.42
CA LEU A 405 4.74 -3.14 -23.00
C LEU A 405 4.99 -4.30 -23.97
N LEU A 406 5.32 -3.97 -25.21
CA LEU A 406 5.60 -4.93 -26.25
C LEU A 406 7.06 -4.89 -26.65
N ALA A 407 7.61 -6.04 -27.00
CA ALA A 407 8.92 -6.18 -27.61
C ALA A 407 8.77 -6.97 -28.92
N ASP A 408 9.21 -6.38 -30.03
CA ASP A 408 9.04 -6.91 -31.39
C ASP A 408 7.58 -7.25 -31.76
N GLY A 409 6.62 -6.52 -31.17
CA GLY A 409 5.19 -6.72 -31.39
C GLY A 409 4.53 -7.76 -30.48
N GLU A 410 5.27 -8.38 -29.56
CA GLU A 410 4.74 -9.32 -28.57
C GLU A 410 4.65 -8.66 -27.18
N VAL A 411 3.55 -8.90 -26.45
CA VAL A 411 3.39 -8.39 -25.08
C VAL A 411 4.41 -9.07 -24.16
N VAL A 412 5.29 -8.27 -23.57
CA VAL A 412 6.26 -8.72 -22.57
C VAL A 412 5.83 -8.33 -21.15
N ALA A 413 5.02 -7.31 -20.95
CA ALA A 413 4.47 -7.00 -19.64
C ALA A 413 3.14 -6.29 -19.76
N THR A 414 2.23 -6.54 -18.82
CA THR A 414 0.94 -5.87 -18.71
C THR A 414 0.80 -5.29 -17.32
N ARG A 415 0.34 -4.05 -17.23
CA ARG A 415 -0.02 -3.37 -15.97
C ARG A 415 -1.48 -2.98 -16.04
N ALA A 416 -2.27 -3.47 -15.08
CA ALA A 416 -3.61 -2.99 -14.83
C ALA A 416 -3.58 -1.59 -14.20
N PHE A 417 -4.61 -0.80 -14.49
CA PHE A 417 -4.89 0.47 -13.84
C PHE A 417 -6.38 0.53 -13.52
N PHE A 418 -6.71 0.48 -12.22
CA PHE A 418 -8.09 0.42 -11.74
C PHE A 418 -8.68 1.83 -11.66
N GLN A 419 -9.78 2.11 -12.33
CA GLN A 419 -10.39 3.45 -12.28
C GLN A 419 -11.90 3.44 -12.60
N PRO A 420 -12.66 4.51 -12.27
CA PRO A 420 -14.09 4.54 -12.61
C PRO A 420 -14.30 4.82 -14.10
N ASN A 421 -15.48 4.43 -14.61
CA ASN A 421 -15.89 4.65 -16.01
C ASN A 421 -15.83 6.11 -16.46
N ALA A 422 -16.15 7.06 -15.57
CA ALA A 422 -16.11 8.49 -15.84
C ALA A 422 -15.09 9.19 -14.93
N PRO A 423 -13.77 9.05 -15.20
CA PRO A 423 -12.74 9.60 -14.32
C PRO A 423 -12.77 11.13 -14.22
N ARG A 424 -13.44 11.83 -15.15
CA ARG A 424 -13.64 13.28 -15.10
C ARG A 424 -14.61 13.72 -13.99
N ASP A 425 -15.51 12.84 -13.57
CA ASP A 425 -16.48 13.15 -12.50
C ASP A 425 -15.91 12.82 -11.10
N CYS A 426 -14.84 12.02 -11.06
CA CYS A 426 -14.12 11.64 -9.86
C CYS A 426 -13.14 12.75 -9.42
N GLU A 427 -13.31 13.30 -8.20
CA GLU A 427 -12.45 14.36 -7.67
C GLU A 427 -10.99 13.91 -7.50
N ASN A 428 -10.77 12.73 -6.92
CA ASN A 428 -9.43 12.15 -6.77
C ASN A 428 -8.72 12.01 -8.13
N CYS A 429 -9.43 11.46 -9.12
CA CYS A 429 -8.93 11.23 -10.46
C CYS A 429 -8.55 12.55 -11.16
N ARG A 430 -9.34 13.62 -10.99
CA ARG A 430 -9.01 14.97 -11.52
C ARG A 430 -7.77 15.57 -10.87
N LYS A 431 -7.58 15.38 -9.56
CA LYS A 431 -6.36 15.84 -8.86
C LYS A 431 -5.12 15.10 -9.34
N LEU A 432 -5.28 13.85 -9.79
CA LEU A 432 -4.22 12.94 -10.23
C LEU A 432 -4.37 12.56 -11.71
N ALA A 433 -4.64 13.55 -12.56
CA ALA A 433 -4.99 13.35 -13.97
C ALA A 433 -3.86 12.72 -14.80
N LEU A 434 -2.60 13.02 -14.46
CA LEU A 434 -1.43 12.48 -15.14
C LEU A 434 -0.84 11.35 -14.31
N VAL A 435 -0.82 10.15 -14.88
CA VAL A 435 -0.31 8.95 -14.20
C VAL A 435 0.89 8.37 -14.92
N ASN A 436 1.71 7.66 -14.15
CA ASN A 436 2.86 6.92 -14.65
C ASN A 436 2.64 5.44 -14.39
N VAL A 437 2.98 4.62 -15.37
CA VAL A 437 2.94 3.15 -15.24
C VAL A 437 4.34 2.60 -15.43
N ASN A 438 4.81 1.87 -14.42
CA ASN A 438 6.17 1.34 -14.37
C ASN A 438 6.17 -0.18 -14.59
N PHE A 439 6.98 -0.63 -15.55
CA PHE A 439 7.27 -2.05 -15.77
C PHE A 439 8.66 -2.34 -15.21
N GLN A 440 8.75 -3.27 -14.25
CA GLN A 440 10.02 -3.80 -13.76
C GLN A 440 10.24 -5.20 -14.35
N LEU A 441 11.28 -5.37 -15.14
CA LEU A 441 11.53 -6.60 -15.89
C LEU A 441 13.01 -6.94 -15.98
N ASP A 442 13.31 -8.22 -16.20
CA ASP A 442 14.66 -8.65 -16.53
C ASP A 442 15.10 -8.04 -17.86
N ALA A 443 16.36 -7.60 -17.92
CA ALA A 443 16.90 -6.88 -19.05
C ALA A 443 16.89 -7.72 -20.34
N ASP A 444 17.08 -9.03 -20.23
CA ASP A 444 17.08 -9.99 -21.34
C ASP A 444 15.74 -10.04 -22.09
N ARG A 445 14.63 -9.70 -21.44
CA ARG A 445 13.29 -9.67 -22.06
C ARG A 445 13.14 -8.58 -23.11
N ILE A 446 13.98 -7.53 -23.06
CA ILE A 446 13.85 -6.32 -23.90
C ILE A 446 15.15 -5.87 -24.59
N THR A 447 16.31 -6.32 -24.15
CA THR A 447 17.60 -5.85 -24.69
C THR A 447 17.74 -6.23 -26.17
N GLY A 448 18.02 -5.24 -27.03
CA GLY A 448 18.16 -5.43 -28.47
C GLY A 448 16.84 -5.56 -29.25
N ARG A 449 15.70 -5.48 -28.57
CA ARG A 449 14.36 -5.62 -29.17
C ARG A 449 13.72 -4.26 -29.43
N LYS A 450 12.80 -4.19 -30.40
CA LYS A 450 12.00 -2.98 -30.68
C LYS A 450 10.86 -2.87 -29.68
N LEU A 451 10.90 -1.86 -28.81
CA LEU A 451 9.85 -1.67 -27.80
C LEU A 451 8.74 -0.73 -28.27
N THR A 452 7.49 -1.10 -27.98
CA THR A 452 6.29 -0.27 -28.19
C THR A 452 5.34 -0.38 -27.00
N VAL A 453 4.43 0.58 -26.89
CA VAL A 453 3.41 0.61 -25.83
C VAL A 453 2.03 0.59 -26.45
N GLU A 454 1.12 -0.18 -25.86
CA GLU A 454 -0.28 -0.21 -26.24
C GLU A 454 -1.15 -0.04 -24.98
N VAL A 455 -2.25 0.70 -25.12
CA VAL A 455 -3.25 0.83 -24.06
C VAL A 455 -4.52 0.13 -24.52
N ALA A 456 -5.05 -0.75 -23.68
CA ALA A 456 -6.31 -1.47 -23.91
C ALA A 456 -7.31 -1.11 -22.83
N VAL A 457 -8.60 -1.10 -23.17
CA VAL A 457 -9.68 -0.77 -22.24
C VAL A 457 -10.66 -1.96 -22.22
N PRO A 458 -10.43 -2.97 -21.35
CA PRO A 458 -11.30 -4.14 -21.29
C PRO A 458 -12.76 -3.75 -21.00
N GLY A 459 -13.70 -4.43 -21.65
CA GLY A 459 -15.14 -4.12 -21.53
C GLY A 459 -15.63 -2.96 -22.41
N HIS A 460 -14.72 -2.29 -23.13
CA HIS A 460 -15.03 -1.18 -24.06
C HIS A 460 -14.62 -1.53 -25.51
N GLU A 461 -15.14 -2.65 -26.01
CA GLU A 461 -14.83 -3.16 -27.37
C GLU A 461 -15.20 -2.17 -28.47
N GLU A 462 -16.18 -1.29 -28.23
CA GLU A 462 -16.62 -0.22 -29.13
C GLU A 462 -15.54 0.83 -29.41
N ILE A 463 -14.56 0.97 -28.52
CA ILE A 463 -13.42 1.89 -28.67
C ILE A 463 -12.31 1.24 -29.53
N GLY A 464 -12.47 -0.05 -29.85
CA GLY A 464 -11.50 -0.86 -30.57
C GLY A 464 -10.45 -1.50 -29.65
N ALA A 465 -9.66 -2.41 -30.20
CA ALA A 465 -8.69 -3.19 -29.43
C ALA A 465 -7.54 -2.37 -28.79
N ARG A 466 -7.36 -1.11 -29.22
CA ARG A 466 -6.26 -0.23 -28.78
C ARG A 466 -6.73 1.21 -28.66
N PHE A 467 -6.53 1.80 -27.48
CA PHE A 467 -6.78 3.21 -27.24
C PHE A 467 -5.66 4.06 -27.88
N PRO A 468 -5.98 5.13 -28.64
CA PRO A 468 -4.97 5.91 -29.36
C PRO A 468 -4.07 6.69 -28.39
N LEU A 469 -2.76 6.44 -28.44
CA LEU A 469 -1.78 7.11 -27.56
C LEU A 469 -1.79 8.65 -27.70
N SER A 470 -2.13 9.17 -28.89
CA SER A 470 -2.26 10.62 -29.13
C SER A 470 -3.40 11.24 -28.31
N ALA A 471 -4.41 10.46 -27.91
CA ALA A 471 -5.48 10.92 -27.02
C ALA A 471 -5.09 10.85 -25.54
N LEU A 472 -3.92 10.32 -25.20
CA LEU A 472 -3.42 10.18 -23.82
C LEU A 472 -2.54 11.33 -23.35
N GLY A 473 -2.57 12.48 -24.04
CA GLY A 473 -1.74 13.63 -23.70
C GLY A 473 -0.26 13.48 -24.10
N ASN A 474 0.03 12.65 -25.11
CA ASN A 474 1.38 12.36 -25.61
C ASN A 474 2.33 11.82 -24.52
N PRO A 475 2.04 10.63 -23.97
CA PRO A 475 2.87 10.03 -22.93
C PRO A 475 4.31 9.83 -23.43
N THR A 476 5.25 9.93 -22.51
CA THR A 476 6.69 9.74 -22.79
C THR A 476 7.20 8.47 -22.12
N ILE A 477 8.33 7.93 -22.58
CA ILE A 477 8.93 6.73 -22.00
C ILE A 477 10.26 7.09 -21.36
N ASN A 478 10.49 6.59 -20.15
CA ASN A 478 11.79 6.59 -19.49
C ASN A 478 12.21 5.14 -19.21
N ALA A 479 13.43 4.76 -19.60
CA ALA A 479 13.99 3.46 -19.30
C ALA A 479 15.27 3.64 -18.47
N ARG A 480 15.37 2.92 -17.35
CA ARG A 480 16.49 3.02 -16.40
C ARG A 480 16.81 1.67 -15.78
N LEU A 481 18.09 1.42 -15.50
CA LEU A 481 18.48 0.32 -14.62
C LEU A 481 18.04 0.66 -13.19
N LEU A 482 17.51 -0.33 -12.47
CA LEU A 482 17.30 -0.18 -11.04
C LEU A 482 18.64 -0.35 -10.32
N LEU A 483 18.94 0.64 -9.49
CA LEU A 483 20.13 0.75 -8.67
C LEU A 483 19.82 0.24 -7.25
N GLU A 484 20.87 -0.19 -6.56
CA GLU A 484 20.84 -0.53 -5.14
C GLU A 484 21.88 0.34 -4.39
N ASP A 485 21.59 0.68 -3.13
CA ASP A 485 22.59 1.32 -2.26
C ASP A 485 23.81 0.39 -2.11
N ALA A 486 25.01 0.97 -2.17
CA ALA A 486 26.28 0.26 -2.02
C ALA A 486 26.67 0.03 -0.55
#